data_AF-A0A9D1X4A0-F1
#
_entry.id   AF-A0A9D1X4A0-F1
#
_cell.length_a   1.000
_cell.length_b   1.000
_cell.length_c   1.000
_cell.angle_alpha   90.00
_cell.angle_beta   90.00
_cell.angle_gamma   90.00
#
_symmetry.space_group_name_H-M   'P 1'
#
loop_
_entity.id
_entity.type
_entity.pdbx_description
1 polymer ?
#
loop_
_entity_poly.entity_id
_entity_poly.type
_entity_poly.pdbx_seq_one_letter_code
_entity_poly.pdbx_strand_id
1 'polypeptide(L)'
;KARDTKGKREQDIAYYRQLMKDFRVNKSILTKRDFHDLDYGVNASLRDRFTISPNQLNAFCRKNKVSENVMFLTAFNYCISIFSNEKDVVSTSIHSGRTDSRWARLAGCLFTTYLFRYTNVPHETVPQLLKKHAREIMETMRCHTSTLHADEMFFQYQGDILNINDIGGAPAHREPEQLDSLPFHLQVMSDNRGFYYYELRYWENRFDKQQLQIFMECMDIILNAMLTEPSVRRLKKHLPERLFPKHYYVRAGEVNEAAGFALIHDVDPGTEVKAYVFDETCRKQPYGAWGTLYIMDHPTRDWTDRITNPYSGGYLYQTGLHARILPDGTLDILESCGRTIMVETLTGRDFLDLGRLENVLTSYDGIDSAEAYTCWGPDHRLMLCADVTGTEEPDMEKLNAYLTEQVEPALVPKEISFTKK
;
A
#
# COMPACT_ATOMS: atom_id res chain seq x y z
N LYS A 1 9.85 -1.31 33.82
CA LYS A 1 10.71 -0.87 34.95
C LYS A 1 12.20 -1.01 34.63
N ALA A 2 12.85 -2.18 34.67
CA ALA A 2 14.30 -2.28 34.39
C ALA A 2 14.74 -1.94 32.94
N ARG A 3 13.83 -2.01 31.97
CA ARG A 3 14.07 -1.60 30.57
C ARG A 3 13.96 -0.08 30.38
N ASP A 4 12.99 0.54 31.04
CA ASP A 4 12.81 2.01 31.06
C ASP A 4 14.01 2.68 31.75
N THR A 5 14.55 2.07 32.81
CA THR A 5 15.78 2.54 33.48
C THR A 5 17.03 2.49 32.58
N LYS A 6 16.98 1.80 31.43
CA LYS A 6 18.07 1.70 30.45
C LYS A 6 17.84 2.51 29.16
N GLY A 7 16.78 3.31 29.10
CA GLY A 7 16.49 4.16 27.94
C GLY A 7 16.03 3.40 26.68
N LYS A 8 15.65 2.12 26.80
CA LYS A 8 15.31 1.27 25.64
C LYS A 8 14.04 1.72 24.92
N ARG A 9 13.05 2.22 25.67
CA ARG A 9 11.79 2.69 25.09
C ARG A 9 12.04 3.94 24.24
N GLU A 10 12.89 4.84 24.73
CA GLU A 10 13.29 6.06 24.03
C GLU A 10 14.07 5.72 22.75
N GLN A 11 14.91 4.67 22.78
CA GLN A 11 15.59 4.15 21.59
C GLN A 11 14.61 3.61 20.55
N ASP A 12 13.64 2.79 20.96
CA ASP A 12 12.59 2.28 20.07
C ASP A 12 11.79 3.46 19.46
N ILE A 13 11.35 4.42 20.28
CA ILE A 13 10.61 5.61 19.81
C ILE A 13 11.45 6.41 18.80
N ALA A 14 12.73 6.65 19.09
CA ALA A 14 13.62 7.37 18.20
C ALA A 14 13.83 6.64 16.86
N TYR A 15 13.98 5.31 16.91
CA TYR A 15 14.10 4.49 15.71
C TYR A 15 12.87 4.63 14.81
N TYR A 16 11.66 4.41 15.34
CA TYR A 16 10.44 4.49 14.52
C TYR A 16 10.12 5.92 14.08
N ARG A 17 10.43 6.93 14.89
CA ARG A 17 10.33 8.34 14.46
C ARG A 17 11.24 8.63 13.26
N GLN A 18 12.44 8.06 13.25
CA GLN A 18 13.35 8.19 12.11
C GLN A 18 12.91 7.33 10.91
N LEU A 19 12.43 6.10 11.15
CA LEU A 19 11.94 5.19 10.12
C LEU A 19 10.73 5.78 9.39
N MET A 20 9.81 6.43 10.11
CA MET A 20 8.57 6.98 9.56
C MET A 20 8.65 8.49 9.27
N LYS A 21 9.85 9.08 9.36
CA LYS A 21 10.04 10.51 9.13
C LYS A 21 9.54 10.92 7.75
N ASP A 22 8.75 11.98 7.69
CA ASP A 22 8.19 12.58 6.47
C ASP A 22 7.26 11.63 5.68
N PHE A 23 6.94 10.44 6.20
CA PHE A 23 6.02 9.51 5.56
C PHE A 23 4.57 9.93 5.80
N ARG A 24 3.77 9.92 4.74
CA ARG A 24 2.36 10.25 4.75
C ARG A 24 1.57 9.13 4.08
N VAL A 25 0.43 8.74 4.67
CA VAL A 25 -0.55 7.87 4.02
C VAL A 25 -1.77 8.73 3.70
N ASN A 26 -2.08 8.87 2.41
CA ASN A 26 -3.19 9.69 1.93
C ASN A 26 -4.10 8.97 0.93
N LYS A 27 -3.81 7.71 0.60
CA LYS A 27 -4.61 6.93 -0.34
C LYS A 27 -4.60 5.45 -0.02
N SER A 28 -5.64 4.79 -0.49
CA SER A 28 -5.72 3.35 -0.58
C SER A 28 -5.06 2.83 -1.86
N ILE A 29 -4.60 1.58 -1.83
CA ILE A 29 -3.77 1.01 -2.90
C ILE A 29 -4.60 0.11 -3.82
N LEU A 30 -5.24 -0.92 -3.24
CA LEU A 30 -5.89 -2.02 -3.98
C LEU A 30 -7.39 -2.16 -3.70
N THR A 31 -7.99 -1.12 -3.15
CA THR A 31 -9.37 -1.17 -2.64
C THR A 31 -10.36 -1.06 -3.78
N LYS A 32 -11.61 -1.49 -3.61
CA LYS A 32 -12.68 -1.28 -4.58
C LYS A 32 -13.06 0.19 -4.67
N ARG A 33 -13.94 0.55 -5.61
CA ARG A 33 -14.55 1.88 -5.67
C ARG A 33 -15.68 2.04 -4.63
N ASP A 34 -16.54 1.04 -4.53
CA ASP A 34 -17.84 1.11 -3.83
C ASP A 34 -17.83 0.38 -2.48
N PHE A 35 -16.71 0.39 -1.76
CA PHE A 35 -16.67 -0.27 -0.46
C PHE A 35 -17.58 0.49 0.53
N HIS A 36 -18.72 -0.12 0.86
CA HIS A 36 -19.67 0.36 1.87
C HIS A 36 -19.68 -0.62 3.06
N ASP A 37 -20.15 -0.16 4.22
CA ASP A 37 -20.23 -0.95 5.46
C ASP A 37 -18.91 -1.62 5.86
N LEU A 38 -17.86 -0.82 6.04
CA LEU A 38 -16.57 -1.29 6.55
C LEU A 38 -16.56 -1.58 8.07
N ASP A 39 -17.72 -1.53 8.71
CA ASP A 39 -17.93 -1.94 10.09
C ASP A 39 -17.78 -3.47 10.28
N TYR A 40 -17.91 -4.25 9.19
CA TYR A 40 -17.63 -5.68 9.19
C TYR A 40 -16.91 -6.13 7.91
N GLY A 41 -16.08 -7.17 8.04
CA GLY A 41 -15.35 -7.77 6.92
C GLY A 41 -16.06 -8.98 6.34
N VAL A 42 -16.25 -9.02 5.02
CA VAL A 42 -16.67 -10.25 4.32
C VAL A 42 -15.42 -11.06 3.97
N ASN A 43 -15.10 -12.05 4.80
CA ASN A 43 -13.86 -12.82 4.68
C ASN A 43 -13.81 -13.63 3.36
N ALA A 44 -12.71 -13.47 2.62
CA ALA A 44 -12.36 -14.27 1.44
C ALA A 44 -10.87 -14.67 1.47
N SER A 45 -10.50 -15.61 0.60
CA SER A 45 -9.09 -16.00 0.45
C SER A 45 -8.70 -16.34 -0.99
N LEU A 46 -7.44 -16.05 -1.33
CA LEU A 46 -6.76 -16.43 -2.56
C LEU A 46 -5.54 -17.27 -2.18
N ARG A 47 -5.40 -18.45 -2.78
CA ARG A 47 -4.29 -19.38 -2.53
C ARG A 47 -3.68 -19.83 -3.84
N ASP A 48 -2.36 -19.73 -3.96
CA ASP A 48 -1.61 -20.28 -5.09
C ASP A 48 -0.14 -20.51 -4.69
N ARG A 49 0.66 -21.01 -5.64
CA ARG A 49 2.10 -21.24 -5.49
C ARG A 49 2.90 -20.13 -6.13
N PHE A 50 4.05 -19.79 -5.54
CA PHE A 50 5.07 -19.03 -6.24
C PHE A 50 5.81 -19.95 -7.22
N THR A 51 6.22 -19.42 -8.36
CA THR A 51 6.96 -20.17 -9.39
C THR A 51 8.45 -20.30 -9.08
N ILE A 52 8.96 -19.49 -8.14
CA ILE A 52 10.37 -19.48 -7.78
C ILE A 52 10.85 -20.84 -7.25
N SER A 53 11.99 -21.29 -7.74
CA SER A 53 12.60 -22.54 -7.28
C SER A 53 13.21 -22.36 -5.87
N PRO A 54 12.91 -23.27 -4.92
CA PRO A 54 13.51 -23.24 -3.58
C PRO A 54 15.04 -23.30 -3.62
N ASN A 55 15.61 -24.10 -4.53
CA ASN A 55 17.05 -24.24 -4.68
C ASN A 55 17.70 -22.96 -5.21
N GLN A 56 17.08 -22.32 -6.20
CA GLN A 56 17.60 -21.06 -6.76
C GLN A 56 17.53 -19.93 -5.74
N LEU A 57 16.39 -19.80 -5.04
CA LEU A 57 16.21 -18.80 -3.99
C LEU A 57 17.23 -19.02 -2.86
N ASN A 58 17.38 -20.25 -2.37
CA ASN A 58 18.34 -20.57 -1.32
C ASN A 58 19.78 -20.24 -1.72
N ALA A 59 20.19 -20.62 -2.93
CA ALA A 59 21.52 -20.31 -3.44
C ALA A 59 21.76 -18.80 -3.54
N PHE A 60 20.76 -18.06 -4.02
CA PHE A 60 20.82 -16.60 -4.14
C PHE A 60 20.90 -15.91 -2.78
N CYS A 61 20.04 -16.31 -1.83
CA CYS A 61 20.03 -15.82 -0.45
C CYS A 61 21.39 -16.03 0.23
N ARG A 62 21.96 -17.24 0.12
CA ARG A 62 23.29 -17.57 0.66
C ARG A 62 24.39 -16.70 0.04
N LYS A 63 24.39 -16.54 -1.29
CA LYS A 63 25.37 -15.71 -2.01
C LYS A 63 25.31 -14.25 -1.56
N ASN A 64 24.12 -13.71 -1.34
CA ASN A 64 23.91 -12.31 -0.98
C ASN A 64 23.87 -12.04 0.53
N LYS A 65 23.90 -13.08 1.37
CA LYS A 65 23.79 -13.03 2.84
C LYS A 65 22.49 -12.38 3.31
N VAL A 66 21.38 -12.78 2.71
CA VAL A 66 20.01 -12.34 3.07
C VAL A 66 19.12 -13.56 3.31
N SER A 67 18.00 -13.37 4.01
CA SER A 67 17.01 -14.43 4.25
C SER A 67 15.93 -14.45 3.16
N GLU A 68 15.19 -15.55 3.07
CA GLU A 68 14.04 -15.69 2.17
C GLU A 68 12.95 -14.66 2.51
N ASN A 69 12.69 -14.41 3.80
CA ASN A 69 11.76 -13.35 4.25
C ASN A 69 12.10 -11.99 3.61
N VAL A 70 13.39 -11.62 3.57
CA VAL A 70 13.83 -10.37 2.94
C VAL A 70 13.43 -10.35 1.46
N MET A 71 13.57 -11.46 0.74
CA MET A 71 13.20 -11.54 -0.67
C MET A 71 11.70 -11.31 -0.88
N PHE A 72 10.86 -12.05 -0.16
CA PHE A 72 9.40 -11.93 -0.30
C PHE A 72 8.88 -10.57 0.17
N LEU A 73 9.31 -10.09 1.34
CA LEU A 73 8.87 -8.79 1.87
C LEU A 73 9.35 -7.62 0.96
N THR A 74 10.53 -7.74 0.36
CA THR A 74 11.01 -6.75 -0.62
C THR A 74 10.18 -6.78 -1.91
N ALA A 75 9.87 -7.96 -2.44
CA ALA A 75 9.03 -8.09 -3.64
C ALA A 75 7.61 -7.56 -3.39
N PHE A 76 7.05 -7.83 -2.21
CA PHE A 76 5.75 -7.32 -1.78
C PHE A 76 5.74 -5.78 -1.76
N ASN A 77 6.68 -5.14 -1.07
CA ASN A 77 6.75 -3.68 -0.99
C ASN A 77 7.11 -3.03 -2.34
N TYR A 78 7.92 -3.68 -3.17
CA TYR A 78 8.16 -3.22 -4.54
C TYR A 78 6.86 -3.23 -5.35
N CYS A 79 6.01 -4.24 -5.19
CA CYS A 79 4.70 -4.27 -5.84
C CYS A 79 3.77 -3.20 -5.27
N ILE A 80 3.73 -2.99 -3.95
CA ILE A 80 2.99 -1.86 -3.36
C ILE A 80 3.41 -0.55 -4.05
N SER A 81 4.72 -0.31 -4.20
CA SER A 81 5.25 0.89 -4.88
C SER A 81 4.78 1.04 -6.33
N ILE A 82 4.60 -0.07 -7.06
CA ILE A 82 4.03 -0.03 -8.43
C ILE A 82 2.55 0.35 -8.37
N PHE A 83 1.77 -0.32 -7.53
CA PHE A 83 0.32 -0.18 -7.51
C PHE A 83 -0.16 1.13 -6.85
N SER A 84 0.61 1.67 -5.91
CA SER A 84 0.37 3.01 -5.37
C SER A 84 0.95 4.12 -6.24
N ASN A 85 1.86 3.79 -7.17
CA ASN A 85 2.69 4.73 -7.92
C ASN A 85 3.49 5.66 -7.00
N GLU A 86 3.99 5.12 -5.89
CA GLU A 86 4.79 5.85 -4.90
C GLU A 86 6.22 5.33 -4.87
N LYS A 87 7.16 6.23 -4.60
CA LYS A 87 8.57 5.88 -4.36
C LYS A 87 8.87 5.50 -2.92
N ASP A 88 7.92 5.75 -2.03
CA ASP A 88 8.04 5.60 -0.59
C ASP A 88 6.77 4.94 -0.08
N VAL A 89 6.89 3.70 0.41
CA VAL A 89 5.75 2.91 0.88
C VAL A 89 6.11 2.21 2.16
N VAL A 90 5.11 1.99 3.00
CA VAL A 90 5.24 1.24 4.24
C VAL A 90 4.26 0.08 4.19
N SER A 91 4.67 -1.07 4.70
CA SER A 91 3.78 -2.18 5.02
C SER A 91 4.01 -2.61 6.46
N THR A 92 3.09 -3.42 6.96
CA THR A 92 3.25 -4.03 8.29
C THR A 92 3.64 -5.48 8.15
N SER A 93 4.58 -5.93 8.99
CA SER A 93 4.94 -7.34 9.10
C SER A 93 5.01 -7.78 10.56
N ILE A 94 5.24 -9.06 10.77
CA ILE A 94 5.21 -9.70 12.08
C ILE A 94 6.44 -10.58 12.27
N HIS A 95 6.97 -10.58 13.49
CA HIS A 95 8.00 -11.54 13.89
C HIS A 95 7.62 -12.20 15.21
N SER A 96 8.30 -13.30 15.54
CA SER A 96 7.95 -14.14 16.70
C SER A 96 8.13 -13.48 18.07
N GLY A 97 8.77 -12.31 18.14
CA GLY A 97 9.31 -11.66 19.36
C GLY A 97 10.26 -12.51 20.21
N ARG A 98 10.61 -13.73 19.78
CA ARG A 98 11.57 -14.62 20.44
C ARG A 98 13.00 -14.25 20.04
N THR A 99 13.42 -13.05 20.43
CA THR A 99 14.75 -12.48 20.09
C THR A 99 15.87 -12.96 21.02
N ASP A 100 15.54 -13.77 22.03
CA ASP A 100 16.47 -14.37 22.99
C ASP A 100 16.10 -15.85 23.21
N SER A 101 17.11 -16.71 23.25
CA SER A 101 16.95 -18.17 23.28
C SER A 101 16.19 -18.67 24.50
N ARG A 102 16.14 -17.90 25.60
CA ARG A 102 15.35 -18.23 26.80
C ARG A 102 13.86 -18.29 26.51
N TRP A 103 13.38 -17.61 25.47
CA TRP A 103 11.97 -17.60 25.06
C TRP A 103 11.61 -18.72 24.08
N ALA A 104 12.58 -19.51 23.62
CA ALA A 104 12.39 -20.48 22.53
C ALA A 104 11.31 -21.53 22.85
N ARG A 105 11.15 -21.88 24.13
CA ARG A 105 10.20 -22.90 24.60
C ARG A 105 8.97 -22.33 25.29
N LEU A 106 8.83 -20.99 25.34
CA LEU A 106 7.70 -20.36 26.02
C LEU A 106 6.46 -20.40 25.11
N ALA A 107 5.38 -20.97 25.67
CA ALA A 107 4.03 -20.84 25.12
C ALA A 107 3.42 -19.52 25.59
N GLY A 108 2.98 -18.68 24.64
CA GLY A 108 2.38 -17.39 24.94
C GLY A 108 2.34 -16.46 23.73
N CYS A 109 1.63 -15.35 23.88
CA CYS A 109 1.59 -14.27 22.91
C CYS A 109 2.90 -13.46 22.99
N LEU A 110 3.87 -13.83 22.16
CA LEU A 110 5.18 -13.17 22.10
C LEU A 110 5.42 -12.46 20.79
N PHE A 111 4.56 -12.66 19.79
CA PHE A 111 4.74 -12.03 18.48
C PHE A 111 4.64 -10.52 18.59
N THR A 112 5.36 -9.85 17.70
CA THR A 112 5.44 -8.41 17.63
C THR A 112 5.30 -7.98 16.18
N THR A 113 4.41 -7.03 15.97
CA THR A 113 4.21 -6.36 14.69
C THR A 113 5.19 -5.23 14.54
N TYR A 114 5.59 -4.97 13.31
CA TYR A 114 6.55 -3.94 12.98
C TYR A 114 6.29 -3.33 11.60
N LEU A 115 6.75 -2.10 11.42
CA LEU A 115 6.67 -1.37 10.16
C LEU A 115 7.91 -1.62 9.31
N PHE A 116 7.70 -1.75 8.01
CA PHE A 116 8.76 -1.94 7.02
C PHE A 116 8.58 -0.92 5.90
N ARG A 117 9.59 -0.06 5.68
CA ARG A 117 9.54 1.05 4.73
C ARG A 117 10.43 0.79 3.53
N TYR A 118 9.82 0.71 2.35
CA TYR A 118 10.55 0.71 1.09
C TYR A 118 10.69 2.12 0.55
N THR A 119 11.93 2.51 0.24
CA THR A 119 12.25 3.76 -0.47
C THR A 119 13.01 3.45 -1.75
N ASN A 120 12.56 4.05 -2.86
CA ASN A 120 13.25 3.97 -4.14
C ASN A 120 14.53 4.80 -4.10
N VAL A 121 15.67 4.15 -4.38
CA VAL A 121 16.97 4.83 -4.47
C VAL A 121 17.46 4.80 -5.93
N PRO A 122 17.76 5.95 -6.54
CA PRO A 122 18.27 6.00 -7.90
C PRO A 122 19.51 5.11 -8.10
N HIS A 123 19.50 4.34 -9.19
CA HIS A 123 20.59 3.43 -9.58
C HIS A 123 20.91 2.31 -8.57
N GLU A 124 20.05 2.07 -7.57
CA GLU A 124 20.23 0.97 -6.62
C GLU A 124 20.17 -0.39 -7.33
N THR A 125 21.10 -1.27 -6.95
CA THR A 125 21.13 -2.66 -7.40
C THR A 125 20.30 -3.55 -6.50
N VAL A 126 19.77 -4.65 -7.02
CA VAL A 126 18.96 -5.60 -6.23
C VAL A 126 19.72 -6.11 -5.00
N PRO A 127 21.01 -6.50 -5.06
CA PRO A 127 21.75 -6.87 -3.85
C PRO A 127 21.93 -5.74 -2.83
N GLN A 128 22.02 -4.48 -3.27
CA GLN A 128 22.08 -3.33 -2.35
C GLN A 128 20.74 -3.13 -1.63
N LEU A 129 19.64 -3.16 -2.38
CA LEU A 129 18.27 -3.08 -1.85
C LEU A 129 18.01 -4.18 -0.81
N LEU A 130 18.31 -5.43 -1.14
CA LEU A 130 18.09 -6.56 -0.25
C LEU A 130 18.93 -6.48 1.03
N LYS A 131 20.18 -5.99 0.94
CA LYS A 131 21.02 -5.78 2.14
C LYS A 131 20.51 -4.62 3.00
N LYS A 132 20.00 -3.55 2.38
CA LYS A 132 19.34 -2.43 3.07
C LYS A 132 18.13 -2.93 3.86
N HIS A 133 17.25 -3.69 3.19
CA HIS A 133 16.06 -4.27 3.81
C HIS A 133 16.39 -5.33 4.87
N ALA A 134 17.41 -6.16 4.67
CA ALA A 134 17.86 -7.11 5.69
C ALA A 134 18.36 -6.39 6.96
N ARG A 135 19.05 -5.25 6.79
CA ARG A 135 19.47 -4.41 7.92
C ARG A 135 18.27 -3.77 8.61
N GLU A 136 17.32 -3.25 7.85
CA GLU A 136 16.10 -2.66 8.40
C GLU A 136 15.35 -3.66 9.28
N ILE A 137 15.03 -4.86 8.75
CA ILE A 137 14.39 -5.94 9.53
C ILE A 137 15.18 -6.23 10.80
N MET A 138 16.51 -6.29 10.72
CA MET A 138 17.36 -6.53 11.89
C MET A 138 17.24 -5.41 12.94
N GLU A 139 17.29 -4.14 12.53
CA GLU A 139 17.14 -3.01 13.45
C GLU A 139 15.74 -2.95 14.05
N THR A 140 14.72 -3.25 13.25
CA THR A 140 13.35 -3.34 13.72
C THR A 140 13.17 -4.47 14.74
N MET A 141 13.74 -5.65 14.49
CA MET A 141 13.72 -6.78 15.44
C MET A 141 14.48 -6.50 16.75
N ARG A 142 15.33 -5.46 16.81
CA ARG A 142 15.96 -5.00 18.06
C ARG A 142 15.02 -4.13 18.89
N CYS A 143 13.95 -3.60 18.29
CA CYS A 143 12.91 -2.90 19.01
C CYS A 143 12.06 -3.90 19.81
N HIS A 144 11.63 -3.50 20.99
CA HIS A 144 10.83 -4.33 21.90
C HIS A 144 9.37 -3.86 21.95
N THR A 145 9.09 -2.71 21.34
CA THR A 145 7.77 -2.10 21.23
C THR A 145 7.10 -2.58 19.94
N SER A 146 5.90 -3.13 20.06
CA SER A 146 5.05 -3.49 18.92
C SER A 146 4.42 -2.24 18.33
N THR A 147 4.30 -2.17 17.01
CA THR A 147 3.60 -1.07 16.34
C THR A 147 2.20 -1.49 15.90
N LEU A 148 1.24 -0.56 15.94
CA LEU A 148 0.00 -0.73 15.18
C LEU A 148 0.31 -0.72 13.68
N HIS A 149 -0.62 -1.23 12.88
CA HIS A 149 -0.46 -1.28 11.43
C HIS A 149 -0.38 0.15 10.86
N ALA A 150 0.53 0.38 9.92
CA ALA A 150 0.63 1.67 9.23
C ALA A 150 -0.45 1.84 8.16
N ASP A 151 -0.94 0.75 7.59
CA ASP A 151 -1.93 0.72 6.53
C ASP A 151 -2.61 -0.67 6.50
N GLU A 152 -3.35 -0.95 5.42
CA GLU A 152 -4.05 -2.23 5.22
C GLU A 152 -3.08 -3.38 4.88
N MET A 153 -1.86 -3.09 4.42
CA MET A 153 -0.96 -4.06 3.79
C MET A 153 -0.17 -4.86 4.83
N PHE A 154 -0.75 -5.97 5.30
CA PHE A 154 -0.11 -6.85 6.26
C PHE A 154 0.55 -8.08 5.59
N PHE A 155 1.83 -8.30 5.89
CA PHE A 155 2.66 -9.38 5.34
C PHE A 155 3.25 -10.28 6.42
N GLN A 156 3.07 -11.59 6.27
CA GLN A 156 3.63 -12.61 7.15
C GLN A 156 4.44 -13.65 6.35
N TYR A 157 5.72 -13.80 6.69
CA TYR A 157 6.53 -14.93 6.22
C TYR A 157 6.63 -15.99 7.32
N GLN A 158 6.26 -17.22 6.99
CA GLN A 158 6.36 -18.37 7.87
C GLN A 158 7.15 -19.49 7.17
N GLY A 159 8.48 -19.45 7.35
CA GLY A 159 9.39 -20.42 6.75
C GLY A 159 9.13 -21.86 7.21
N ASP A 160 8.84 -22.04 8.50
CA ASP A 160 8.49 -23.34 9.09
C ASP A 160 7.11 -23.30 9.73
N ILE A 161 6.30 -24.30 9.38
CA ILE A 161 5.00 -24.57 9.99
C ILE A 161 5.19 -25.66 11.05
N LEU A 162 4.56 -25.48 12.22
CA LEU A 162 4.59 -26.46 13.31
C LEU A 162 3.96 -27.79 12.89
N ASN A 163 4.76 -28.72 12.40
CA ASN A 163 4.28 -30.04 11.97
C ASN A 163 4.33 -31.01 13.15
N ILE A 164 3.20 -31.16 13.84
CA ILE A 164 2.98 -32.14 14.90
C ILE A 164 2.11 -33.25 14.32
N ASN A 165 2.68 -34.45 14.19
CA ASN A 165 1.98 -35.62 13.66
C ASN A 165 1.45 -36.55 14.76
N ASP A 166 1.82 -36.29 16.01
CA ASP A 166 1.33 -37.01 17.19
C ASP A 166 1.30 -36.12 18.43
N ILE A 167 0.34 -36.36 19.33
CA ILE A 167 0.24 -35.70 20.64
C ILE A 167 0.10 -36.80 21.69
N GLY A 168 1.11 -36.96 22.55
CA GLY A 168 1.11 -37.98 23.60
C GLY A 168 1.10 -39.41 23.05
N GLY A 169 1.68 -39.65 21.87
CA GLY A 169 1.71 -40.96 21.20
C GLY A 169 0.43 -41.31 20.43
N ALA A 170 -0.59 -40.46 20.43
CA ALA A 170 -1.75 -40.57 19.56
C ALA A 170 -1.52 -39.78 18.26
N PRO A 171 -1.92 -40.31 17.07
CA PRO A 171 -1.84 -39.57 15.82
C PRO A 171 -2.60 -38.23 15.91
N ALA A 172 -1.99 -37.17 15.37
CA ALA A 172 -2.59 -35.85 15.28
C ALA A 172 -2.76 -35.48 13.80
N HIS A 173 -3.90 -34.85 13.47
CA HIS A 173 -4.15 -34.26 12.17
C HIS A 173 -4.42 -32.76 12.31
N ARG A 174 -4.15 -32.02 11.23
CA ARG A 174 -4.42 -30.58 11.16
C ARG A 174 -5.81 -30.35 10.58
N GLU A 175 -6.62 -29.57 11.28
CA GLU A 175 -7.90 -29.10 10.79
C GLU A 175 -7.76 -27.62 10.37
N PRO A 176 -8.07 -27.28 9.11
CA PRO A 176 -8.07 -25.90 8.66
C PRO A 176 -9.32 -25.18 9.17
N GLU A 177 -9.13 -24.21 10.06
CA GLU A 177 -10.19 -23.33 10.56
C GLU A 177 -10.07 -21.93 9.95
N GLN A 178 -11.18 -21.40 9.44
CA GLN A 178 -11.26 -20.02 8.95
C GLN A 178 -11.72 -19.11 10.08
N LEU A 179 -10.84 -18.20 10.50
CA LEU A 179 -11.14 -17.14 11.46
C LEU A 179 -11.35 -15.81 10.74
N ASP A 180 -11.77 -14.79 11.49
CA ASP A 180 -11.78 -13.41 11.01
C ASP A 180 -10.40 -13.00 10.51
N SER A 181 -10.34 -12.42 9.31
CA SER A 181 -9.11 -11.93 8.74
C SER A 181 -8.96 -10.43 8.94
N LEU A 182 -7.71 -9.96 8.91
CA LEU A 182 -7.43 -8.56 8.61
C LEU A 182 -8.01 -8.20 7.23
N PRO A 183 -8.22 -6.90 6.94
CA PRO A 183 -8.69 -6.46 5.62
C PRO A 183 -7.83 -6.99 4.47
N PHE A 184 -6.52 -7.06 4.67
CA PHE A 184 -5.57 -7.70 3.77
C PHE A 184 -4.46 -8.37 4.61
N HIS A 185 -4.25 -9.67 4.41
CA HIS A 185 -3.21 -10.44 5.08
C HIS A 185 -2.59 -11.45 4.12
N LEU A 186 -1.40 -11.13 3.63
CA LEU A 186 -0.60 -12.04 2.81
C LEU A 186 0.30 -12.92 3.70
N GLN A 187 0.03 -14.23 3.70
CA GLN A 187 0.88 -15.22 4.34
C GLN A 187 1.68 -15.98 3.28
N VAL A 188 3.00 -16.04 3.44
CA VAL A 188 3.92 -16.85 2.63
C VAL A 188 4.43 -18.02 3.46
N MET A 189 4.32 -19.23 2.92
CA MET A 189 4.65 -20.48 3.60
C MET A 189 5.44 -21.40 2.66
N SER A 190 6.16 -22.37 3.22
CA SER A 190 6.79 -23.46 2.46
C SER A 190 6.09 -24.79 2.74
N ASP A 191 5.99 -25.65 1.73
CA ASP A 191 5.51 -27.02 1.90
C ASP A 191 6.66 -27.97 2.33
N ASN A 192 6.33 -29.24 2.62
CA ASN A 192 7.32 -30.24 3.03
C ASN A 192 8.39 -30.55 1.96
N ARG A 193 8.19 -30.09 0.71
CA ARG A 193 9.16 -30.20 -0.40
C ARG A 193 9.96 -28.91 -0.58
N GLY A 194 9.71 -27.90 0.25
CA GLY A 194 10.35 -26.58 0.23
C GLY A 194 9.74 -25.60 -0.77
N PHE A 195 8.69 -25.96 -1.51
CA PHE A 195 8.04 -25.05 -2.46
C PHE A 195 7.20 -24.01 -1.73
N TYR A 196 7.26 -22.77 -2.20
CA TYR A 196 6.55 -21.66 -1.59
C TYR A 196 5.12 -21.55 -2.11
N TYR A 197 4.19 -21.32 -1.20
CA TYR A 197 2.82 -20.99 -1.51
C TYR A 197 2.37 -19.80 -0.66
N TYR A 198 1.31 -19.15 -1.10
CA TYR A 198 0.70 -18.08 -0.34
C TYR A 198 -0.76 -18.36 -0.02
N GLU A 199 -1.20 -17.77 1.09
CA GLU A 199 -2.60 -17.55 1.39
C GLU A 199 -2.79 -16.05 1.63
N LEU A 200 -3.45 -15.38 0.69
CA LEU A 200 -3.90 -14.01 0.84
C LEU A 200 -5.34 -14.04 1.37
N ARG A 201 -5.52 -13.70 2.65
CA ARG A 201 -6.85 -13.47 3.24
C ARG A 201 -7.21 -12.00 3.11
N TYR A 202 -8.44 -11.71 2.74
CA TYR A 202 -8.87 -10.33 2.51
C TYR A 202 -10.37 -10.16 2.73
N TRP A 203 -10.81 -8.91 2.88
CA TRP A 203 -12.22 -8.55 2.90
C TRP A 203 -12.73 -8.32 1.48
N GLU A 204 -13.66 -9.15 1.00
CA GLU A 204 -14.23 -9.08 -0.35
C GLU A 204 -15.08 -7.81 -0.58
N ASN A 205 -15.66 -7.25 0.48
CA ASN A 205 -16.30 -5.94 0.44
C ASN A 205 -15.31 -4.77 0.36
N ARG A 206 -14.00 -5.02 0.52
CA ARG A 206 -12.95 -3.99 0.43
C ARG A 206 -12.01 -4.16 -0.77
N PHE A 207 -11.70 -5.39 -1.17
CA PHE A 207 -10.73 -5.70 -2.24
C PHE A 207 -11.37 -6.53 -3.36
N ASP A 208 -10.96 -6.26 -4.60
CA ASP A 208 -11.37 -7.04 -5.77
C ASP A 208 -10.46 -8.25 -6.01
N LYS A 209 -11.05 -9.42 -6.22
CA LYS A 209 -10.31 -10.67 -6.39
C LYS A 209 -9.42 -10.67 -7.64
N GLN A 210 -9.89 -10.13 -8.77
CA GLN A 210 -9.12 -10.14 -10.01
C GLN A 210 -7.93 -9.19 -9.90
N GLN A 211 -8.14 -8.01 -9.28
CA GLN A 211 -7.05 -7.09 -9.00
C GLN A 211 -6.00 -7.72 -8.06
N LEU A 212 -6.42 -8.42 -7.01
CA LEU A 212 -5.51 -9.14 -6.12
C LEU A 212 -4.73 -10.25 -6.83
N GLN A 213 -5.35 -10.97 -7.76
CA GLN A 213 -4.66 -11.97 -8.59
C GLN A 213 -3.55 -11.33 -9.44
N ILE A 214 -3.83 -10.18 -10.04
CA ILE A 214 -2.82 -9.42 -10.81
C ILE A 214 -1.69 -8.92 -9.91
N PHE A 215 -2.01 -8.42 -8.71
CA PHE A 215 -0.99 -8.04 -7.72
C PHE A 215 -0.08 -9.22 -7.34
N MET A 216 -0.66 -10.38 -7.05
CA MET A 216 0.12 -11.58 -6.70
C MET A 216 0.96 -12.10 -7.86
N GLU A 217 0.46 -12.00 -9.09
CA GLU A 217 1.23 -12.38 -10.27
C GLU A 217 2.41 -11.43 -10.52
N CYS A 218 2.19 -10.11 -10.39
CA CYS A 218 3.26 -9.13 -10.40
C CYS A 218 4.33 -9.48 -9.36
N MET A 219 3.92 -9.81 -8.14
CA MET A 219 4.83 -10.18 -7.06
C MET A 219 5.67 -11.42 -7.40
N ASP A 220 5.06 -12.47 -7.94
CA ASP A 220 5.78 -13.69 -8.34
C ASP A 220 6.81 -13.42 -9.45
N ILE A 221 6.44 -12.62 -10.46
CA ILE A 221 7.34 -12.25 -11.55
C ILE A 221 8.51 -11.40 -11.06
N ILE A 222 8.22 -10.40 -10.21
CA ILE A 222 9.25 -9.55 -9.62
C ILE A 222 10.20 -10.34 -8.73
N LEU A 223 9.68 -11.26 -7.93
CA LEU A 223 10.48 -12.14 -7.07
C LEU A 223 11.47 -12.99 -7.90
N ASN A 224 11.02 -13.56 -9.01
CA ASN A 224 11.89 -14.29 -9.94
C ASN A 224 12.91 -13.36 -10.61
N ALA A 225 12.48 -12.17 -11.06
CA ALA A 225 13.35 -11.20 -11.71
C ALA A 225 14.50 -10.73 -10.79
N MET A 226 14.27 -10.62 -9.47
CA MET A 226 15.31 -10.26 -8.49
C MET A 226 16.50 -11.23 -8.48
N LEU A 227 16.34 -12.47 -8.94
CA LEU A 227 17.45 -13.43 -9.00
C LEU A 227 18.50 -13.09 -10.06
N THR A 228 18.09 -12.39 -11.13
CA THR A 228 18.92 -12.17 -12.33
C THR A 228 19.05 -10.72 -12.76
N GLU A 229 18.06 -9.86 -12.48
CA GLU A 229 18.10 -8.44 -12.83
C GLU A 229 18.95 -7.67 -11.82
N PRO A 230 20.08 -7.07 -12.23
CA PRO A 230 20.92 -6.32 -11.30
C PRO A 230 20.29 -5.00 -10.86
N SER A 231 19.44 -4.35 -11.67
CA SER A 231 18.97 -2.97 -11.42
C SER A 231 17.53 -2.92 -10.92
N VAL A 232 17.29 -2.32 -9.75
CA VAL A 232 15.95 -2.21 -9.14
C VAL A 232 14.94 -1.52 -10.07
N ARG A 233 15.35 -0.43 -10.74
CA ARG A 233 14.47 0.31 -11.69
C ARG A 233 14.07 -0.51 -12.93
N ARG A 234 14.75 -1.64 -13.19
CA ARG A 234 14.46 -2.52 -14.33
C ARG A 234 13.60 -3.71 -13.95
N LEU A 235 13.37 -3.99 -12.66
CA LEU A 235 12.50 -5.11 -12.24
C LEU A 235 11.11 -5.01 -12.86
N LYS A 236 10.47 -3.83 -12.84
CA LYS A 236 9.18 -3.59 -13.50
C LYS A 236 9.16 -3.88 -15.02
N LYS A 237 10.31 -3.95 -15.70
CA LYS A 237 10.39 -4.32 -17.13
C LYS A 237 10.14 -5.80 -17.40
N HIS A 238 10.23 -6.64 -16.37
CA HIS A 238 10.00 -8.08 -16.49
C HIS A 238 8.50 -8.43 -16.44
N LEU A 239 7.64 -7.47 -16.08
CA LEU A 239 6.19 -7.67 -16.14
C LEU A 239 5.72 -7.81 -17.60
N PRO A 240 4.98 -8.87 -17.95
CA PRO A 240 4.55 -9.14 -19.31
C PRO A 240 3.40 -8.21 -19.75
N GLU A 241 3.29 -7.97 -21.06
CA GLU A 241 2.29 -7.05 -21.64
C GLU A 241 0.84 -7.35 -21.24
N ARG A 242 0.50 -8.62 -20.97
CA ARG A 242 -0.85 -9.04 -20.57
C ARG A 242 -1.33 -8.47 -19.23
N LEU A 243 -0.42 -7.98 -18.39
CA LEU A 243 -0.75 -7.31 -17.14
C LEU A 243 -1.10 -5.84 -17.32
N PHE A 244 -1.00 -5.32 -18.55
CA PHE A 244 -1.19 -3.91 -18.87
C PHE A 244 -2.32 -3.72 -19.89
N PRO A 245 -3.06 -2.60 -19.81
CA PRO A 245 -3.99 -2.20 -20.85
C PRO A 245 -3.25 -1.89 -22.16
N LYS A 246 -3.38 -2.77 -23.17
CA LYS A 246 -2.72 -2.60 -24.47
C LYS A 246 -3.34 -1.46 -25.28
N HIS A 247 -4.64 -1.53 -25.53
CA HIS A 247 -5.44 -0.46 -26.11
C HIS A 247 -6.67 -0.29 -25.24
N TYR A 248 -6.79 0.86 -24.59
CA TYR A 248 -7.88 1.15 -23.68
C TYR A 248 -8.72 2.29 -24.24
N TYR A 249 -9.97 1.95 -24.53
CA TYR A 249 -10.99 2.88 -24.98
C TYR A 249 -12.09 2.90 -23.93
N VAL A 250 -12.61 4.08 -23.65
CA VAL A 250 -13.64 4.34 -22.63
C VAL A 250 -14.51 5.47 -23.14
N ARG A 251 -15.78 5.50 -22.78
CA ARG A 251 -16.65 6.60 -23.21
C ARG A 251 -16.29 7.88 -22.48
N ALA A 252 -16.33 9.01 -23.17
CA ALA A 252 -16.08 10.32 -22.57
C ALA A 252 -16.97 10.59 -21.34
N GLY A 253 -18.23 10.13 -21.39
CA GLY A 253 -19.17 10.21 -20.28
C GLY A 253 -18.74 9.39 -19.05
N GLU A 254 -18.18 8.20 -19.25
CA GLU A 254 -17.69 7.33 -18.16
C GLU A 254 -16.46 7.94 -17.49
N VAL A 255 -15.58 8.59 -18.27
CA VAL A 255 -14.44 9.35 -17.71
C VAL A 255 -14.93 10.54 -16.89
N ASN A 256 -15.91 11.29 -17.40
CA ASN A 256 -16.47 12.45 -16.71
C ASN A 256 -17.21 12.05 -15.42
N GLU A 257 -17.96 10.94 -15.45
CA GLU A 257 -18.60 10.36 -14.27
C GLU A 257 -17.56 9.89 -13.26
N ALA A 258 -16.48 9.24 -13.72
CA ALA A 258 -15.36 8.87 -12.86
C ALA A 258 -14.72 10.08 -12.18
N ALA A 259 -14.60 11.20 -12.90
CA ALA A 259 -13.98 12.43 -12.42
C ALA A 259 -14.91 13.26 -11.52
N GLY A 260 -16.23 13.05 -11.60
CA GLY A 260 -17.23 13.87 -10.92
C GLY A 260 -17.50 15.22 -11.61
N PHE A 261 -16.93 15.48 -12.79
CA PHE A 261 -17.14 16.70 -13.56
C PHE A 261 -16.88 16.49 -15.06
N ALA A 262 -17.28 17.46 -15.89
CA ALA A 262 -17.05 17.44 -17.34
C ALA A 262 -15.57 17.70 -17.70
N LEU A 263 -14.73 16.69 -17.52
CA LEU A 263 -13.30 16.71 -17.86
C LEU A 263 -13.09 16.75 -19.38
N ILE A 264 -13.71 15.82 -20.10
CA ILE A 264 -13.76 15.74 -21.56
C ILE A 264 -15.04 16.42 -22.01
N HIS A 265 -14.90 17.57 -22.65
CA HIS A 265 -16.01 18.50 -22.92
C HIS A 265 -16.14 18.87 -24.41
N ASP A 266 -15.21 18.41 -25.24
CA ASP A 266 -15.10 18.70 -26.68
C ASP A 266 -15.82 17.65 -27.55
N VAL A 267 -16.34 16.58 -26.95
CA VAL A 267 -17.06 15.49 -27.63
C VAL A 267 -18.32 15.06 -26.87
N ASP A 268 -19.23 14.39 -27.58
CA ASP A 268 -20.42 13.80 -26.96
C ASP A 268 -20.05 12.73 -25.92
N PRO A 269 -20.81 12.59 -24.81
CA PRO A 269 -20.54 11.60 -23.76
C PRO A 269 -20.46 10.14 -24.24
N GLY A 270 -21.12 9.81 -25.36
CA GLY A 270 -21.08 8.47 -25.96
C GLY A 270 -19.83 8.18 -26.79
N THR A 271 -18.99 9.18 -27.05
CA THR A 271 -17.78 9.05 -27.87
C THR A 271 -16.73 8.22 -27.15
N GLU A 272 -16.21 7.20 -27.82
CA GLU A 272 -15.05 6.46 -27.31
C GLU A 272 -13.78 7.30 -27.43
N VAL A 273 -13.11 7.51 -26.32
CA VAL A 273 -11.81 8.17 -26.24
C VAL A 273 -10.76 7.15 -25.81
N LYS A 274 -9.51 7.40 -26.21
CA LYS A 274 -8.39 6.56 -25.80
C LYS A 274 -7.69 7.17 -24.60
N ALA A 275 -7.67 6.43 -23.49
CA ALA A 275 -7.08 6.88 -22.24
C ALA A 275 -5.82 6.06 -21.89
N TYR A 276 -4.90 6.70 -21.18
CA TYR A 276 -3.65 6.11 -20.70
C TYR A 276 -3.46 6.46 -19.22
N VAL A 277 -2.99 5.48 -18.46
CA VAL A 277 -2.55 5.66 -17.07
C VAL A 277 -1.06 5.39 -17.02
N PHE A 278 -0.27 6.41 -16.69
CA PHE A 278 1.18 6.33 -16.70
C PHE A 278 1.81 6.52 -15.33
N ASP A 279 2.97 5.89 -15.14
CA ASP A 279 3.93 6.28 -14.12
C ASP A 279 4.70 7.56 -14.54
N GLU A 280 5.50 8.09 -13.62
CA GLU A 280 6.38 9.25 -13.84
C GLU A 280 7.40 9.10 -14.98
N THR A 281 7.62 7.88 -15.48
CA THR A 281 8.53 7.58 -16.60
C THR A 281 7.78 7.41 -17.93
N CYS A 282 6.52 7.84 -17.99
CA CYS A 282 5.63 7.68 -19.15
C CYS A 282 5.45 6.22 -19.56
N ARG A 283 5.45 5.30 -18.59
CA ARG A 283 5.15 3.89 -18.83
C ARG A 283 3.76 3.56 -18.32
N LYS A 284 3.05 2.74 -19.09
CA LYS A 284 1.76 2.19 -18.68
C LYS A 284 1.84 1.51 -17.33
N GLN A 285 0.82 1.71 -16.52
CA GLN A 285 0.61 1.00 -15.28
C GLN A 285 -0.09 -0.35 -15.51
N PRO A 286 0.20 -1.38 -14.69
CA PRO A 286 -0.59 -2.61 -14.68
C PRO A 286 -2.07 -2.34 -14.36
N TYR A 287 -2.94 -3.28 -14.70
CA TYR A 287 -4.34 -3.21 -14.27
C TYR A 287 -4.43 -3.08 -12.74
N GLY A 288 -5.22 -2.11 -12.27
CA GLY A 288 -5.42 -1.79 -10.85
C GLY A 288 -4.35 -0.90 -10.21
N ALA A 289 -3.24 -0.60 -10.89
CA ALA A 289 -2.22 0.30 -10.38
C ALA A 289 -2.57 1.76 -10.68
N TRP A 290 -2.43 2.63 -9.68
CA TRP A 290 -2.61 4.07 -9.82
C TRP A 290 -1.56 4.69 -10.75
N GLY A 291 -1.89 5.81 -11.37
CA GLY A 291 -0.97 6.59 -12.19
C GLY A 291 -1.63 7.89 -12.67
N THR A 292 -0.88 8.71 -13.39
CA THR A 292 -1.41 9.95 -13.97
C THR A 292 -2.27 9.63 -15.18
N LEU A 293 -3.48 10.20 -15.24
CA LEU A 293 -4.41 10.02 -16.35
C LEU A 293 -4.08 10.97 -17.51
N TYR A 294 -4.00 10.40 -18.71
CA TYR A 294 -3.87 11.11 -19.97
C TYR A 294 -5.00 10.73 -20.92
N ILE A 295 -5.55 11.72 -21.63
CA ILE A 295 -6.51 11.50 -22.72
C ILE A 295 -5.83 11.82 -24.05
N MET A 296 -5.97 10.92 -25.02
CA MET A 296 -5.37 11.09 -26.34
C MET A 296 -6.22 11.99 -27.22
N ASP A 297 -5.59 12.96 -27.88
CA ASP A 297 -6.14 13.85 -28.90
C ASP A 297 -7.35 14.72 -28.49
N HIS A 298 -7.73 14.69 -27.21
CA HIS A 298 -8.78 15.52 -26.62
C HIS A 298 -8.21 16.39 -25.49
N PRO A 299 -8.05 17.71 -25.69
CA PRO A 299 -7.66 18.64 -24.64
C PRO A 299 -8.69 18.62 -23.50
N THR A 300 -8.31 18.09 -22.35
CA THR A 300 -9.21 18.05 -21.19
C THR A 300 -9.32 19.40 -20.51
N ARG A 301 -10.37 19.60 -19.73
CA ARG A 301 -10.51 20.78 -18.88
C ARG A 301 -9.30 20.86 -17.92
N ASP A 302 -8.70 22.05 -17.82
CA ASP A 302 -7.58 22.36 -16.92
C ASP A 302 -6.35 21.42 -17.05
N TRP A 303 -6.11 20.88 -18.27
CA TRP A 303 -4.94 20.03 -18.55
C TRP A 303 -3.61 20.75 -18.22
N THR A 304 -2.64 19.99 -17.73
CA THR A 304 -1.39 20.55 -17.17
C THR A 304 -0.20 20.46 -18.11
N ASP A 305 -0.13 19.41 -18.93
CA ASP A 305 0.93 19.23 -19.93
C ASP A 305 0.42 18.44 -21.16
N ARG A 306 1.13 18.57 -22.28
CA ARG A 306 0.84 17.87 -23.55
C ARG A 306 2.11 17.23 -24.08
N ILE A 307 2.10 15.91 -24.19
CA ILE A 307 3.22 15.14 -24.71
C ILE A 307 2.88 14.45 -26.04
N THR A 308 3.89 14.17 -26.85
CA THR A 308 3.73 13.27 -28.01
C THR A 308 3.53 11.85 -27.50
N ASN A 309 2.57 11.12 -28.05
CA ASN A 309 2.31 9.75 -27.65
C ASN A 309 3.53 8.84 -27.91
N PRO A 310 4.11 8.18 -26.88
CA PRO A 310 5.31 7.35 -27.06
C PRO A 310 5.01 5.96 -27.64
N TYR A 311 3.72 5.57 -27.74
CA TYR A 311 3.30 4.23 -28.17
C TYR A 311 2.62 4.21 -29.55
N SER A 312 2.10 5.34 -30.01
CA SER A 312 1.43 5.50 -31.30
C SER A 312 1.53 6.97 -31.76
N GLY A 313 0.95 7.33 -32.91
CA GLY A 313 0.81 8.75 -33.28
C GLY A 313 -0.14 9.52 -32.34
N GLY A 314 -0.20 10.84 -32.50
CA GLY A 314 -1.09 11.75 -31.76
C GLY A 314 -0.47 12.38 -30.51
N TYR A 315 -1.28 13.15 -29.80
CA TYR A 315 -0.92 13.88 -28.58
C TYR A 315 -1.65 13.32 -27.36
N LEU A 316 -1.00 13.33 -26.20
CA LEU A 316 -1.59 12.94 -24.92
C LEU A 316 -1.66 14.18 -24.03
N TYR A 317 -2.85 14.45 -23.50
CA TYR A 317 -3.13 15.58 -22.60
C TYR A 317 -3.16 15.08 -21.16
N GLN A 318 -2.27 15.59 -20.33
CA GLN A 318 -2.19 15.29 -18.90
C GLN A 318 -3.33 15.98 -18.17
N THR A 319 -4.19 15.20 -17.52
CA THR A 319 -5.41 15.73 -16.90
C THR A 319 -5.20 16.34 -15.51
N GLY A 320 -4.05 16.06 -14.88
CA GLY A 320 -3.80 16.39 -13.47
C GLY A 320 -4.41 15.40 -12.46
N LEU A 321 -5.30 14.50 -12.90
CA LEU A 321 -5.93 13.49 -12.07
C LEU A 321 -5.12 12.20 -11.99
N HIS A 322 -5.27 11.48 -10.88
CA HIS A 322 -4.75 10.13 -10.73
C HIS A 322 -5.84 9.11 -11.00
N ALA A 323 -5.54 8.11 -11.82
CA ALA A 323 -6.48 7.07 -12.19
C ALA A 323 -5.84 5.68 -12.19
N ARG A 324 -6.69 4.66 -12.26
CA ARG A 324 -6.28 3.28 -12.56
C ARG A 324 -7.33 2.64 -13.45
N ILE A 325 -6.87 1.74 -14.32
CA ILE A 325 -7.75 0.93 -15.18
C ILE A 325 -7.90 -0.43 -14.51
N LEU A 326 -9.12 -0.83 -14.21
CA LEU A 326 -9.42 -2.11 -13.56
C LEU A 326 -9.46 -3.27 -14.57
N PRO A 327 -9.31 -4.52 -14.11
CA PRO A 327 -9.32 -5.70 -14.99
C PRO A 327 -10.65 -5.90 -15.74
N ASP A 328 -11.74 -5.39 -15.18
CA ASP A 328 -13.08 -5.41 -15.79
C ASP A 328 -13.28 -4.32 -16.87
N GLY A 329 -12.29 -3.45 -17.06
CA GLY A 329 -12.32 -2.36 -18.04
C GLY A 329 -12.88 -1.04 -17.52
N THR A 330 -13.22 -0.95 -16.23
CA THR A 330 -13.64 0.33 -15.62
C THR A 330 -12.44 1.23 -15.30
N LEU A 331 -12.71 2.54 -15.19
CA LEU A 331 -11.73 3.55 -14.81
C LEU A 331 -12.10 4.13 -13.44
N ASP A 332 -11.17 4.04 -12.50
CA ASP A 332 -11.27 4.73 -11.21
C ASP A 332 -10.43 5.99 -11.22
N ILE A 333 -10.93 7.03 -10.56
CA ILE A 333 -10.18 8.27 -10.27
C ILE A 333 -9.97 8.35 -8.76
N LEU A 334 -8.70 8.56 -8.37
CA LEU A 334 -8.22 8.49 -7.00
C LEU A 334 -8.97 9.46 -6.10
N GLU A 335 -9.15 10.68 -6.58
CA GLU A 335 -9.79 11.79 -5.89
C GLU A 335 -11.25 11.48 -5.51
N SER A 336 -11.91 10.57 -6.24
CA SER A 336 -13.31 10.20 -6.00
C SER A 336 -13.51 8.93 -5.18
N CYS A 337 -12.54 8.01 -5.15
CA CYS A 337 -12.74 6.69 -4.50
C CYS A 337 -11.51 6.13 -3.77
N GLY A 338 -10.32 6.66 -4.04
CA GLY A 338 -9.08 6.16 -3.46
C GLY A 338 -8.67 6.85 -2.16
N ARG A 339 -9.41 7.87 -1.71
CA ARG A 339 -9.06 8.69 -0.53
C ARG A 339 -9.47 8.11 0.82
N THR A 340 -10.20 6.98 0.86
CA THR A 340 -10.50 6.31 2.14
C THR A 340 -9.37 5.38 2.57
N ILE A 341 -8.73 5.69 3.70
CA ILE A 341 -7.61 4.91 4.25
C ILE A 341 -8.01 4.21 5.55
N MET A 342 -7.30 3.14 5.91
CA MET A 342 -7.47 2.47 7.20
C MET A 342 -6.41 2.97 8.19
N VAL A 343 -6.83 3.28 9.42
CA VAL A 343 -5.94 3.51 10.54
C VAL A 343 -6.30 2.53 11.66
N GLU A 344 -5.31 1.83 12.19
CA GLU A 344 -5.52 0.97 13.35
C GLU A 344 -5.44 1.76 14.65
N THR A 345 -6.37 1.48 15.57
CA THR A 345 -6.45 2.08 16.91
C THR A 345 -6.34 0.99 17.97
N LEU A 346 -6.23 1.39 19.25
CA LEU A 346 -6.15 0.43 20.35
C LEU A 346 -7.45 -0.37 20.55
N THR A 347 -8.57 0.12 20.02
CA THR A 347 -9.90 -0.45 20.19
C THR A 347 -10.47 -1.06 18.91
N GLY A 348 -9.76 -0.94 17.78
CA GLY A 348 -10.27 -1.40 16.49
C GLY A 348 -9.55 -0.73 15.33
N ARG A 349 -10.31 -0.42 14.28
CA ARG A 349 -9.81 0.20 13.05
C ARG A 349 -10.83 1.23 12.60
N ASP A 350 -10.34 2.37 12.14
CA ASP A 350 -11.14 3.42 11.56
C ASP A 350 -10.84 3.50 10.07
N PHE A 351 -11.88 3.78 9.27
CA PHE A 351 -11.75 4.06 7.84
C PHE A 351 -12.00 5.54 7.61
N LEU A 352 -10.93 6.28 7.38
CA LEU A 352 -10.95 7.73 7.30
C LEU A 352 -11.12 8.15 5.83
N ASP A 353 -12.25 8.79 5.52
CA ASP A 353 -12.48 9.40 4.20
C ASP A 353 -11.79 10.77 4.12
N LEU A 354 -10.54 10.76 3.65
CA LEU A 354 -9.73 11.97 3.54
C LEU A 354 -10.30 12.95 2.52
N GLY A 355 -10.96 12.47 1.46
CA GLY A 355 -11.57 13.31 0.45
C GLY A 355 -12.78 14.08 1.01
N ARG A 356 -13.60 13.42 1.83
CA ARG A 356 -14.67 14.11 2.56
C ARG A 356 -14.12 15.17 3.51
N LEU A 357 -13.05 14.87 4.25
CA LEU A 357 -12.41 15.87 5.13
C LEU A 357 -11.90 17.08 4.33
N GLU A 358 -11.24 16.86 3.21
CA GLU A 358 -10.74 17.91 2.32
C GLU A 358 -11.88 18.80 1.80
N ASN A 359 -13.01 18.20 1.40
CA ASN A 359 -14.20 18.93 0.95
C ASN A 359 -14.83 19.77 2.08
N VAL A 360 -14.88 19.25 3.32
CA VAL A 360 -15.39 20.00 4.47
C VAL A 360 -14.44 21.17 4.81
N LEU A 361 -13.13 20.94 4.81
CA LEU A 361 -12.12 21.98 5.06
C LEU A 361 -12.21 23.11 4.02
N THR A 362 -12.29 22.76 2.74
CA THR A 362 -12.41 23.76 1.64
C THR A 362 -13.76 24.47 1.59
N SER A 363 -14.77 23.95 2.29
CA SER A 363 -16.07 24.63 2.46
C SER A 363 -16.04 25.70 3.56
N TYR A 364 -14.99 25.75 4.38
CA TYR A 364 -14.81 26.77 5.41
C TYR A 364 -14.23 28.05 4.79
N ASP A 365 -14.83 29.20 5.13
CA ASP A 365 -14.45 30.49 4.59
C ASP A 365 -12.97 30.82 4.85
N GLY A 366 -12.25 31.23 3.81
CA GLY A 366 -10.82 31.53 3.85
C GLY A 366 -9.88 30.36 3.53
N ILE A 367 -10.38 29.14 3.30
CA ILE A 367 -9.57 27.99 2.86
C ILE A 367 -9.72 27.77 1.35
N ASP A 368 -8.64 27.93 0.60
CA ASP A 368 -8.57 27.73 -0.85
C ASP A 368 -8.36 26.26 -1.24
N SER A 369 -7.54 25.53 -0.47
CA SER A 369 -7.25 24.11 -0.71
C SER A 369 -6.93 23.39 0.60
N ALA A 370 -7.15 22.08 0.62
CA ALA A 370 -6.81 21.21 1.74
C ALA A 370 -6.21 19.89 1.23
N GLU A 371 -5.22 19.36 1.96
CA GLU A 371 -4.69 18.01 1.78
C GLU A 371 -4.68 17.28 3.11
N ALA A 372 -5.47 16.22 3.24
CA ALA A 372 -5.54 15.37 4.41
C ALA A 372 -4.67 14.12 4.22
N TYR A 373 -4.04 13.69 5.31
CA TYR A 373 -3.17 12.51 5.35
C TYR A 373 -2.97 12.04 6.78
N THR A 374 -2.45 10.82 6.95
CA THR A 374 -1.94 10.37 8.25
C THR A 374 -0.42 10.33 8.24
N CYS A 375 0.19 10.72 9.36
CA CYS A 375 1.64 10.69 9.53
C CYS A 375 2.01 10.18 10.93
N TRP A 376 3.29 9.89 11.15
CA TRP A 376 3.76 9.35 12.42
C TRP A 376 3.73 10.40 13.53
N GLY A 377 2.84 10.19 14.50
CA GLY A 377 2.63 11.07 15.63
C GLY A 377 3.58 10.83 16.81
N PRO A 378 3.52 11.70 17.84
CA PRO A 378 4.41 11.65 19.01
C PRO A 378 4.21 10.41 19.88
N ASP A 379 3.02 9.80 19.84
CA ASP A 379 2.61 8.66 20.67
C ASP A 379 3.00 7.29 20.09
N HIS A 380 3.93 7.23 19.13
CA HIS A 380 4.33 5.97 18.48
C HIS A 380 3.18 5.31 17.71
N ARG A 381 2.35 6.13 17.06
CA ARG A 381 1.18 5.74 16.26
C ARG A 381 0.96 6.77 15.17
N LEU A 382 0.22 6.39 14.13
CA LEU A 382 -0.25 7.34 13.13
C LEU A 382 -1.28 8.30 13.73
N MET A 383 -1.30 9.53 13.22
CA MET A 383 -2.31 10.54 13.52
C MET A 383 -2.79 11.19 12.23
N LEU A 384 -4.07 11.57 12.19
CA LEU A 384 -4.67 12.32 11.09
C LEU A 384 -4.22 13.79 11.14
N CYS A 385 -3.79 14.32 10.01
CA CYS A 385 -3.35 15.71 9.82
C CYS A 385 -3.99 16.30 8.56
N ALA A 386 -4.01 17.62 8.48
CA ALA A 386 -4.37 18.34 7.26
C ALA A 386 -3.45 19.53 7.03
N ASP A 387 -3.04 19.74 5.78
CA ASP A 387 -2.39 20.97 5.33
C ASP A 387 -3.44 21.81 4.58
N VAL A 388 -3.64 23.07 4.99
CA VAL A 388 -4.62 23.99 4.39
C VAL A 388 -3.93 25.23 3.83
N THR A 389 -4.44 25.76 2.73
CA THR A 389 -3.94 27.00 2.11
C THR A 389 -5.01 28.06 2.04
N GLY A 390 -4.62 29.33 2.11
CA GLY A 390 -5.54 30.47 2.07
C GLY A 390 -4.81 31.81 2.07
N THR A 391 -5.59 32.90 2.03
CA THR A 391 -5.06 34.27 2.02
C THR A 391 -4.64 34.75 3.41
N GLU A 392 -5.38 34.36 4.43
CA GLU A 392 -5.14 34.66 5.84
C GLU A 392 -5.31 33.40 6.69
N GLU A 393 -4.54 33.31 7.78
CA GLU A 393 -4.59 32.16 8.67
C GLU A 393 -5.96 32.11 9.37
N PRO A 394 -6.70 30.98 9.25
CA PRO A 394 -8.00 30.86 9.88
C PRO A 394 -7.87 30.80 11.40
N ASP A 395 -8.93 31.22 12.09
CA ASP A 395 -9.06 31.00 13.53
C ASP A 395 -9.17 29.49 13.81
N MET A 396 -8.07 28.90 14.28
CA MET A 396 -7.95 27.45 14.48
C MET A 396 -8.93 26.90 15.53
N GLU A 397 -9.36 27.71 16.51
CA GLU A 397 -10.39 27.26 17.47
C GLU A 397 -11.75 27.14 16.79
N LYS A 398 -12.12 28.15 15.98
CA LYS A 398 -13.38 28.12 15.21
C LYS A 398 -13.38 27.05 14.14
N LEU A 399 -12.26 26.84 13.44
CA LEU A 399 -12.13 25.79 12.44
C LEU A 399 -12.30 24.40 13.08
N ASN A 400 -11.67 24.14 14.23
CA ASN A 400 -11.82 22.88 14.94
C ASN A 400 -13.26 22.66 15.46
N ALA A 401 -13.91 23.71 15.95
CA ALA A 401 -15.32 23.64 16.36
C ALA A 401 -16.22 23.30 15.16
N TYR A 402 -16.03 23.98 14.02
CA TYR A 402 -16.73 23.68 12.77
C TYR A 402 -16.53 22.24 12.33
N LEU A 403 -15.30 21.73 12.30
CA LEU A 403 -15.02 20.34 11.91
C LEU A 403 -15.72 19.33 12.84
N THR A 404 -15.71 19.57 14.15
CA THR A 404 -16.34 18.69 15.14
C THR A 404 -17.87 18.61 14.96
N GLU A 405 -18.49 19.63 14.37
CA GLU A 405 -19.92 19.64 14.03
C GLU A 405 -20.23 18.94 12.70
N GLN A 406 -19.28 18.90 11.75
CA GLN A 406 -19.51 18.40 10.38
C GLN A 406 -19.04 16.96 10.14
N VAL A 407 -18.07 16.48 10.90
CA VAL A 407 -17.49 15.14 10.75
C VAL A 407 -17.45 14.37 12.07
N GLU A 408 -17.43 13.05 11.97
CA GLU A 408 -17.29 12.14 13.09
C GLU A 408 -15.94 12.34 13.82
N PRO A 409 -15.85 12.03 15.13
CA PRO A 409 -14.65 12.29 15.91
C PRO A 409 -13.36 11.67 15.37
N ALA A 410 -13.44 10.54 14.65
CA ALA A 410 -12.29 9.88 14.04
C ALA A 410 -11.72 10.66 12.84
N LEU A 411 -12.54 11.46 12.16
CA LEU A 411 -12.17 12.24 10.98
C LEU A 411 -11.74 13.68 11.33
N VAL A 412 -11.75 14.06 12.60
CA VAL A 412 -11.20 15.36 13.06
C VAL A 412 -9.67 15.27 13.15
N PRO A 413 -8.91 16.09 12.38
CA PRO A 413 -7.45 16.08 12.43
C PRO A 413 -6.89 16.39 13.81
N LYS A 414 -5.75 15.80 14.15
CA LYS A 414 -4.99 16.14 15.37
C LYS A 414 -4.11 17.37 15.20
N GLU A 415 -3.72 17.67 13.97
CA GLU A 415 -2.88 18.82 13.61
C GLU A 415 -3.35 19.37 12.26
N ILE A 416 -3.48 20.70 12.18
CA ILE A 416 -3.79 21.43 10.96
C ILE A 416 -2.69 22.46 10.75
N SER A 417 -2.00 22.38 9.61
CA SER A 417 -0.96 23.34 9.24
C SER A 417 -1.51 24.33 8.22
N PHE A 418 -1.27 25.62 8.40
CA PHE A 418 -1.66 26.65 7.44
C PHE A 418 -0.46 27.13 6.61
N THR A 419 -0.65 27.21 5.29
CA THR A 419 0.31 27.86 4.37
C THR A 419 -0.35 29.04 3.68
N LYS A 420 0.21 30.24 3.89
CA LYS A 420 -0.24 31.44 3.19
C LYS A 420 0.12 31.40 1.71
N LYS A 421 -0.85 31.71 0.86
CA LYS A 421 -0.70 31.79 -0.59
C LYS A 421 0.15 32.97 -1.05
#